data_AF-A0A1V6FL82-F1
#
_entry.id   AF-A0A1V6FL82-F1
#
_cell.length_a   1.000
_cell.length_b   1.000
_cell.length_c   1.000
_cell.angle_alpha   90.00
_cell.angle_beta   90.00
_cell.angle_gamma   90.00
#
_symmetry.space_group_name_H-M   'P 1'
#
loop_
_entity.id
_entity.type
_entity.pdbx_description
1 polymer ?
#
loop_
_entity_poly.entity_id
_entity_poly.type
_entity_poly.pdbx_seq_one_letter_code
_entity_poly.pdbx_strand_id
1 'polypeptide(L)'
;MDKEWFKKRITIEECEIKHSAIIKELGPAPVPFGYMNQKWLEFKSQIQDGDELWEFSSPLATWKHLCGRAGICIVRNGEIIDSLVTIMS
;
A
#
# COMPACT_ATOMS: atom_id res chain seq x y z
N MET A 1 1.52 6.35 12.51
CA MET A 1 0.84 5.04 12.37
C MET A 1 1.55 4.07 13.31
N ASP A 2 0.79 3.27 14.05
CA ASP A 2 1.36 2.34 15.04
C ASP A 2 1.74 1.02 14.36
N LYS A 3 2.80 0.34 14.83
CA LYS A 3 3.20 -0.99 14.35
C LYS A 3 2.11 -2.03 14.58
N GLU A 4 1.23 -1.80 15.56
CA GLU A 4 0.03 -2.63 15.77
C GLU A 4 -0.95 -2.64 14.59
N TRP A 5 -0.82 -1.68 13.67
CA TRP A 5 -1.65 -1.60 12.47
C TRP A 5 -1.13 -2.52 11.36
N PHE A 6 0.10 -3.00 11.45
CA PHE A 6 0.69 -3.93 10.49
C PHE A 6 -0.06 -5.26 10.52
N LYS A 7 -0.38 -5.78 9.34
CA LYS A 7 -1.14 -7.02 9.16
C LYS A 7 -0.30 -8.12 8.56
N LYS A 8 0.40 -7.81 7.46
CA LYS A 8 1.16 -8.80 6.71
C LYS A 8 2.35 -8.13 6.02
N ARG A 9 3.54 -8.74 6.13
CA ARG A 9 4.68 -8.39 5.28
C ARG A 9 4.47 -8.95 3.87
N ILE A 10 4.72 -8.15 2.86
CA ILE A 10 4.45 -8.49 1.46
C ILE A 10 5.65 -8.11 0.59
N THR A 11 5.87 -8.79 -0.54
CA THR A 11 6.86 -8.34 -1.53
C THR A 11 6.26 -7.29 -2.47
N ILE A 12 7.13 -6.62 -3.23
CA ILE A 12 6.70 -5.71 -4.30
C ILE A 12 5.86 -6.48 -5.33
N GLU A 13 6.29 -7.67 -5.77
CA GLU A 13 5.54 -8.42 -6.79
C GLU A 13 4.17 -8.87 -6.27
N GLU A 14 4.11 -9.41 -5.05
CA GLU A 14 2.84 -9.81 -4.43
C GLU A 14 1.88 -8.62 -4.30
N CYS A 15 2.41 -7.44 -3.93
CA CYS A 15 1.65 -6.20 -3.80
C CYS A 15 1.10 -5.72 -5.16
N GLU A 16 1.95 -5.69 -6.19
CA GLU A 16 1.57 -5.28 -7.55
C GLU A 16 0.52 -6.21 -8.16
N ILE A 17 0.66 -7.52 -7.96
CA ILE A 17 -0.33 -8.52 -8.40
C ILE A 17 -1.66 -8.29 -7.68
N LYS A 18 -1.65 -8.16 -6.36
CA LYS A 18 -2.85 -7.99 -5.52
C LYS A 18 -3.64 -6.73 -5.87
N HIS A 19 -2.95 -5.64 -6.18
CA HIS A 19 -3.55 -4.34 -6.47
C HIS A 19 -3.62 -4.04 -7.97
N SER A 20 -3.44 -5.03 -8.83
CA SER A 20 -3.54 -4.84 -10.28
C SER A 20 -4.97 -4.62 -10.76
N ALA A 21 -5.14 -3.77 -11.76
CA ALA A 21 -6.42 -3.54 -12.42
C ALA A 21 -6.23 -3.42 -13.93
N ILE A 22 -7.19 -3.92 -14.71
CA ILE A 22 -7.24 -3.67 -16.15
C ILE A 22 -7.96 -2.34 -16.38
N ILE A 23 -7.27 -1.39 -16.99
CA ILE A 23 -7.81 -0.08 -17.36
C ILE A 23 -8.06 -0.10 -18.87
N LYS A 24 -9.33 -0.04 -19.28
CA LYS A 24 -9.73 -0.20 -20.68
C LYS A 24 -9.04 0.81 -21.60
N GLU A 25 -8.81 2.01 -21.09
CA GLU A 25 -8.19 3.15 -21.77
C GLU A 25 -6.68 2.96 -21.98
N LEU A 26 -6.01 2.11 -21.18
CA LEU A 26 -4.57 1.84 -21.24
C LEU A 26 -4.24 0.51 -21.93
N GLY A 27 -5.24 -0.32 -22.22
CA GLY A 27 -5.11 -1.59 -22.92
C GLY A 27 -5.37 -2.83 -22.04
N PRO A 28 -5.07 -4.04 -22.55
CA PRO A 28 -5.41 -5.29 -21.87
C PRO A 28 -4.45 -5.67 -20.74
N ALA A 29 -3.30 -5.00 -20.63
CA ALA A 29 -2.29 -5.32 -19.62
C ALA A 29 -2.75 -4.84 -18.22
N PRO A 30 -2.60 -5.66 -17.17
CA PRO A 30 -2.88 -5.24 -15.81
C PRO A 30 -1.91 -4.13 -15.37
N VAL A 31 -2.46 -3.07 -14.81
CA VAL A 31 -1.71 -1.92 -14.27
C VAL A 31 -1.71 -2.01 -12.75
N PRO A 32 -0.55 -2.14 -12.08
CA PRO A 32 -0.47 -2.12 -10.62
C PRO A 32 -1.09 -0.84 -10.06
N PHE A 33 -1.97 -0.99 -9.07
CA PHE A 33 -2.72 0.10 -8.44
C PHE A 33 -3.65 0.88 -9.39
N GLY A 34 -3.85 0.42 -10.63
CA GLY A 34 -4.74 1.05 -11.59
C GLY A 34 -4.51 2.56 -11.73
N TYR A 35 -5.54 3.37 -11.49
CA TYR A 35 -5.46 4.84 -11.59
C TYR A 35 -4.51 5.47 -10.57
N MET A 36 -4.13 4.73 -9.53
CA MET A 36 -3.11 5.16 -8.56
C MET A 36 -1.70 4.71 -8.94
N ASN A 37 -1.48 4.15 -10.14
CA ASN A 37 -0.18 3.65 -10.58
C ASN A 37 0.93 4.69 -10.44
N GLN A 38 0.67 5.95 -10.79
CA GLN A 38 1.66 7.03 -10.65
C GLN A 38 2.10 7.22 -9.19
N LYS A 39 1.14 7.23 -8.25
CA LYS A 39 1.46 7.30 -6.80
C LYS A 39 2.18 6.05 -6.32
N TRP A 40 1.85 4.89 -6.87
CA TRP A 40 2.58 3.65 -6.60
C TRP A 40 4.03 3.72 -7.08
N LEU A 41 4.29 4.25 -8.28
CA LEU A 41 5.65 4.41 -8.79
C LEU A 41 6.46 5.39 -7.93
N GLU A 42 5.87 6.50 -7.52
CA GLU A 42 6.48 7.46 -6.59
C GLU A 42 6.79 6.83 -5.23
N PHE A 43 5.83 6.10 -4.65
CA PHE A 43 6.01 5.35 -3.42
C PHE A 43 7.12 4.29 -3.55
N LYS A 44 7.09 3.47 -4.61
CA LYS A 44 8.07 2.43 -4.90
C LYS A 44 9.49 2.98 -5.09
N SER A 45 9.62 4.17 -5.66
CA SER A 45 10.92 4.82 -5.87
C SER A 45 11.68 5.16 -4.57
N GLN A 46 10.99 5.16 -3.43
CA GLN A 46 11.59 5.42 -2.11
C GLN A 46 12.16 4.16 -1.44
N ILE A 47 11.85 2.97 -1.97
CA ILE A 47 12.28 1.69 -1.43
C ILE A 47 13.79 1.51 -1.67
N GLN A 48 14.48 1.10 -0.61
CA GLN A 48 15.91 0.80 -0.61
C GLN A 48 16.16 -0.65 -0.19
N ASP A 49 17.35 -1.15 -0.49
CA ASP A 49 17.78 -2.48 -0.03
C ASP A 49 17.72 -2.56 1.50
N GLY A 50 17.05 -3.60 1.99
CA GLY A 50 16.83 -3.82 3.43
C GLY A 50 15.50 -3.26 3.96
N ASP A 51 14.75 -2.50 3.16
CA ASP A 51 13.40 -2.08 3.53
C ASP A 51 12.42 -3.25 3.57
N GLU A 52 11.42 -3.11 4.43
CA GLU A 52 10.29 -4.01 4.50
C GLU A 52 9.03 -3.33 3.98
N LEU A 53 8.22 -4.09 3.24
CA LEU A 53 6.90 -3.64 2.81
C LEU A 53 5.82 -4.34 3.63
N TRP A 54 4.89 -3.55 4.18
CA TRP A 54 3.84 -4.04 5.06
C TRP A 54 2.46 -3.56 4.62
N GLU A 55 1.51 -4.48 4.60
CA GLU A 55 0.08 -4.15 4.59
C GLU A 55 -0.32 -3.66 5.97
N PHE A 56 -1.03 -2.53 6.03
CA PHE A 56 -1.56 -1.98 7.27
C PHE A 56 -3.06 -1.76 7.20
N SER A 57 -3.70 -1.78 8.37
CA SER A 57 -5.08 -1.33 8.54
C SER A 57 -5.28 -0.75 9.95
N SER A 58 -5.91 0.41 10.01
CA SER A 58 -6.26 1.07 11.26
C SER A 58 -7.22 0.19 12.09
N PRO A 59 -7.25 0.36 13.43
CA PRO A 59 -8.11 -0.40 14.32
C PRO A 59 -9.57 -0.34 13.89
N LEU A 60 -10.31 -1.44 14.09
CA LEU A 60 -11.72 -1.52 13.72
C LEU A 60 -12.58 -0.38 14.30
N ALA A 61 -12.21 0.15 15.47
CA ALA A 61 -12.88 1.28 16.09
C ALA A 61 -12.86 2.54 15.20
N THR A 62 -11.76 2.82 14.48
CA THR A 62 -11.69 4.02 13.63
C THR A 62 -12.57 3.89 12.39
N TRP A 63 -12.72 2.68 11.85
CA TRP A 63 -13.64 2.40 10.75
C TRP A 63 -15.10 2.64 11.14
N LYS A 64 -15.50 2.30 12.37
CA LYS A 64 -16.84 2.58 12.90
C LYS A 64 -17.17 4.07 13.00
N HIS A 65 -16.15 4.92 13.02
CA HIS A 65 -16.26 6.38 13.11
C HIS A 65 -15.89 7.09 11.80
N LEU A 66 -15.89 6.37 10.66
CA LEU A 66 -15.55 6.95 9.34
C LEU A 66 -14.18 7.65 9.33
N CYS A 67 -13.22 7.03 10.01
CA CYS A 67 -11.82 7.46 10.10
C CYS A 67 -10.86 6.31 9.75
N GLY A 68 -11.35 5.31 9.00
CA GLY A 68 -10.65 4.09 8.69
C GLY A 68 -9.62 4.28 7.59
N ARG A 69 -8.44 3.67 7.71
CA ARG A 69 -7.39 3.70 6.68
C ARG A 69 -6.70 2.34 6.57
N ALA A 70 -6.54 1.86 5.35
CA ALA A 70 -5.72 0.69 5.04
C ALA A 70 -4.88 0.94 3.78
N GLY A 71 -3.76 0.23 3.67
CA GLY A 71 -2.82 0.45 2.60
C GLY A 71 -1.52 -0.30 2.77
N ILE A 72 -0.47 0.23 2.13
CA ILE A 72 0.89 -0.33 2.11
C ILE A 72 1.85 0.69 2.71
N CYS A 73 2.85 0.25 3.47
CA CYS A 73 3.88 1.14 4.02
C CYS A 73 5.28 0.56 3.88
N ILE A 74 6.26 1.45 3.78
CA ILE A 74 7.69 1.15 3.76
C ILE A 74 8.19 1.27 5.20
N VAL A 75 8.88 0.24 5.68
CA VAL A 75 9.51 0.22 7.00
C VAL A 75 11.01 0.04 6.84
N ARG A 76 11.79 0.98 7.39
CA ARG A 76 13.25 0.96 7.37
C ARG A 76 13.75 1.08 8.80
N ASN A 77 14.57 0.13 9.24
CA ASN A 77 15.10 0.10 10.62
C ASN A 77 13.99 0.21 11.69
N GLY A 78 12.81 -0.32 11.40
CA GLY A 78 11.65 -0.27 12.29
C GLY A 78 10.90 1.07 12.31
N GLU A 79 11.23 2.04 11.46
CA GLU A 79 10.49 3.29 11.28
C GLU A 79 9.68 3.28 9.98
N ILE A 80 8.50 3.90 10.00
CA ILE A 80 7.66 4.03 8.80
C ILE A 80 8.19 5.21 7.99
N ILE A 81 8.65 4.94 6.77
CA ILE A 81 9.20 5.95 5.86
C ILE A 81 8.09 6.64 5.09
N ASP A 82 7.16 5.86 4.53
CA ASP A 82 6.00 6.38 3.80
C ASP A 82 4.85 5.36 3.83
N SER A 83 3.63 5.81 3.49
CA SER A 83 2.44 4.98 3.40
C SER A 83 1.54 5.37 2.22
N LEU A 84 1.18 4.38 1.41
CA LEU A 84 0.19 4.50 0.35
C LEU A 84 -1.16 3.96 0.83
N VAL A 85 -2.10 4.86 1.14
CA VAL A 85 -3.48 4.49 1.53
C VAL A 85 -4.25 4.03 0.29
N THR A 86 -4.79 2.82 0.32
CA THR A 86 -5.58 2.21 -0.78
C THR A 86 -7.07 2.17 -0.47
N ILE A 87 -7.44 2.18 0.81
CA ILE A 87 -8.83 2.16 1.27
C ILE A 87 -8.96 3.16 2.41
N MET A 88 -10.01 3.97 2.36
CA MET A 88 -10.42 4.84 3.45
C MET A 88 -11.94 4.86 3.57
N SER A 89 -12.43 5.12 4.79
CA SER A 89 -13.84 5.33 5.10
C SER A 89 -14.00 6.49 6.05
#